data_AF-A0A7Y5I056-F1
#
_entry.id   AF-A0A7Y5I056-F1
#
_cell.length_a   1.000
_cell.length_b   1.000
_cell.length_c   1.000
_cell.angle_alpha   90.00
_cell.angle_beta   90.00
_cell.angle_gamma   90.00
#
_symmetry.space_group_name_H-M   'P 1'
#
loop_
_entity.id
_entity.type
_entity.pdbx_description
1 polymer ?
#
loop_
_entity_poly.entity_id
_entity_poly.type
_entity_poly.pdbx_seq_one_letter_code
_entity_poly.pdbx_strand_id
1 'polypeptide(L)'
;MPPRSPPAPARPLALAAAALLYMAVVTMASSPLHGNGLNLLLCPASGLALALLLMGGPHMATSVLVGSLLTQAASGTPPDRAIIEALAATASASLGAWLLRRQPDFEAQCATFAGCRRLFALGCCVGGGAGALAGSTGLLLSGQIGATDWAPHALRWWMGDALGIVLVTPLILSWQRQLQRSATQYRIPEGTLAYVLTFLAGLAIFSDWHTHALDPVANAYWMFLFITWVGVRLGMFGTVGLLCMIALQALWGTSHRMGFFARDLDGSQGFGYWSYMMILALVGMSLAAYMAERRHQKAALRVAAIAFECQEGLLITDERSVILQANQSFLRTSGYALHEVLGRTPHFVLAPPDATPEPMPPAPVDFAPAHNLQRREWHRRKSGELFPVWITLSPVRDHHARITHYVLTLTDITDLRQQEEQRRQMEQAHREALVQEVHHRIKNNLQGVMGMLRTLDQKHPRLHGPINQVIGQVHS
;
A
#
# COMPACT_ATOMS: atom_id res chain seq x y z
N MET A 1 -7.49 -5.00 -20.42
CA MET A 1 -6.31 -5.10 -19.55
C MET A 1 -5.09 -5.27 -20.44
N PRO A 2 -4.09 -4.38 -20.39
CA PRO A 2 -2.86 -4.62 -21.13
C PRO A 2 -2.10 -5.80 -20.51
N PRO A 3 -1.35 -6.58 -21.31
CA PRO A 3 -0.54 -7.70 -20.80
C PRO A 3 0.54 -7.16 -19.86
N ARG A 4 0.65 -7.77 -18.67
CA ARG A 4 1.75 -7.49 -17.72
C ARG A 4 3.08 -7.76 -18.43
N SER A 5 3.98 -6.78 -18.40
CA SER A 5 5.34 -6.92 -18.90
C SER A 5 6.03 -8.13 -18.26
N PRO A 6 6.86 -8.88 -19.00
CA PRO A 6 7.61 -9.99 -18.43
C PRO A 6 8.53 -9.48 -17.32
N PRO A 7 8.70 -10.22 -16.20
CA PRO A 7 9.62 -9.85 -15.15
C PRO A 7 11.03 -9.74 -15.75
N ALA A 8 11.76 -8.67 -15.41
CA ALA A 8 13.13 -8.48 -15.84
C ALA A 8 13.99 -9.70 -15.44
N PRO A 9 14.94 -10.15 -16.28
CA PRO A 9 15.79 -11.29 -15.94
C PRO A 9 16.54 -11.00 -14.64
N ALA A 10 16.45 -11.91 -13.69
CA ALA A 10 17.16 -11.80 -12.42
C ALA A 10 18.67 -11.71 -12.70
N ARG A 11 19.35 -10.73 -12.09
CA ARG A 11 20.80 -10.61 -12.21
C ARG A 11 21.46 -11.90 -11.70
N PRO A 12 22.48 -12.45 -12.37
CA PRO A 12 23.11 -13.72 -11.97
C PRO A 12 23.62 -13.70 -10.53
N LEU A 13 24.06 -12.53 -10.05
CA LEU A 13 24.49 -12.31 -8.67
C LEU A 13 23.36 -12.48 -7.65
N ALA A 14 22.11 -12.12 -8.01
CA ALA A 14 20.94 -12.33 -7.15
C ALA A 14 20.55 -13.82 -7.08
N LEU A 15 20.69 -14.57 -8.18
CA LEU A 15 20.45 -16.01 -8.21
C LEU A 15 21.46 -16.78 -7.33
N ALA A 16 22.74 -16.40 -7.39
CA ALA A 16 23.78 -16.98 -6.56
C ALA A 16 23.58 -16.66 -5.08
N ALA A 17 23.26 -15.40 -4.74
CA ALA A 17 22.95 -15.00 -3.37
C ALA A 17 21.74 -15.76 -2.80
N ALA A 18 20.69 -15.95 -3.60
CA ALA A 18 19.51 -16.72 -3.18
C ALA A 18 19.83 -18.20 -2.94
N ALA A 19 20.68 -18.81 -3.78
CA ALA A 19 21.14 -20.19 -3.59
C ALA A 19 21.97 -20.37 -2.31
N LEU A 20 22.88 -19.43 -2.03
CA LEU A 20 23.68 -19.41 -0.80
C LEU A 20 22.82 -19.19 0.45
N LEU A 21 21.85 -18.28 0.39
CA LEU A 21 20.90 -18.05 1.48
C LEU A 21 20.08 -19.31 1.78
N TYR A 22 19.59 -19.97 0.72
CA TYR A 22 18.85 -21.23 0.86
C TYR A 22 19.72 -22.32 1.50
N MET A 23 20.96 -22.47 1.02
CA MET A 23 21.93 -23.41 1.58
C MET A 23 22.21 -23.15 3.06
N ALA A 24 22.42 -21.88 3.45
CA ALA A 24 22.65 -21.50 4.83
C ALA A 24 21.45 -21.88 5.73
N VAL A 25 20.22 -21.61 5.29
CA VAL A 25 19.01 -21.94 6.06
C VAL A 25 18.83 -23.45 6.21
N VAL A 26 19.04 -24.23 5.15
CA VAL A 26 18.95 -25.70 5.24
C VAL A 26 20.03 -26.24 6.17
N THR A 27 21.27 -25.75 6.06
CA THR A 27 22.41 -26.21 6.89
C THR A 27 22.22 -25.88 8.37
N MET A 28 21.69 -24.69 8.69
CA MET A 28 21.35 -24.33 10.06
C MET A 28 20.24 -25.23 10.62
N ALA A 29 19.21 -25.49 9.81
CA ALA A 29 18.10 -26.36 10.18
C ALA A 29 18.53 -27.83 10.34
N SER A 30 19.57 -28.28 9.65
CA SER A 30 20.07 -29.66 9.72
C SER A 30 21.18 -29.90 10.76
N SER A 31 21.61 -28.85 11.48
CA SER A 31 22.74 -28.96 12.41
C SER A 31 22.48 -29.92 13.60
N PRO A 32 23.48 -30.73 14.01
CA PRO A 32 23.34 -31.81 15.01
C PRO A 32 23.13 -31.34 16.46
N LEU A 33 22.87 -30.05 16.69
CA LEU A 33 22.42 -29.53 17.99
C LEU A 33 20.97 -29.97 18.33
N HIS A 34 20.27 -30.62 17.38
CA HIS A 34 18.91 -31.10 17.55
C HIS A 34 18.87 -32.64 17.42
N GLY A 35 18.49 -33.33 18.50
CA GLY A 35 18.41 -34.79 18.56
C GLY A 35 17.43 -35.45 17.57
N ASN A 36 17.57 -36.77 17.48
CA ASN A 36 16.84 -37.75 16.65
C ASN A 36 15.36 -37.42 16.31
N GLY A 37 15.10 -36.68 15.23
CA GLY A 37 13.77 -36.57 14.60
C GLY A 37 13.18 -35.16 14.50
N LEU A 38 13.85 -34.13 15.03
CA LEU A 38 13.35 -32.74 15.03
C LEU A 38 13.39 -32.05 13.66
N ASN A 39 14.29 -32.48 12.76
CA ASN A 39 14.45 -31.88 11.42
C ASN A 39 13.21 -31.97 10.53
N LEU A 40 12.19 -32.77 10.91
CA LEU A 40 10.94 -32.91 10.16
C LEU A 40 9.79 -32.04 10.66
N LEU A 41 9.87 -31.44 11.87
CA LEU A 41 8.72 -30.70 12.43
C LEU A 41 8.63 -29.26 11.91
N LEU A 42 9.74 -28.65 11.51
CA LEU A 42 9.79 -27.30 10.97
C LEU A 42 10.84 -27.22 9.85
N CYS A 43 10.40 -27.07 8.60
CA CYS A 43 11.28 -26.90 7.44
C CYS A 43 11.33 -25.44 6.99
N PRO A 44 12.18 -24.57 7.59
CA PRO A 44 12.21 -23.15 7.24
C PRO A 44 12.61 -22.90 5.78
N ALA A 45 13.38 -23.83 5.20
CA ALA A 45 13.77 -23.81 3.81
C ALA A 45 12.58 -23.81 2.85
N SER A 46 11.51 -24.55 3.14
CA SER A 46 10.33 -24.64 2.27
C SER A 46 9.57 -23.31 2.19
N GLY A 47 9.47 -22.59 3.31
CA GLY A 47 8.91 -21.24 3.32
C GLY A 47 9.82 -20.19 2.67
N LEU A 48 11.14 -20.32 2.84
CA LEU A 48 12.10 -19.47 2.12
C LEU A 48 12.00 -19.69 0.59
N ALA A 49 11.94 -20.94 0.13
CA ALA A 49 11.81 -21.26 -1.29
C ALA A 49 10.53 -20.65 -1.89
N LEU A 50 9.40 -20.79 -1.20
CA LEU A 50 8.15 -20.19 -1.66
C LEU A 50 8.25 -18.66 -1.68
N ALA A 51 8.82 -18.03 -0.65
CA ALA A 51 9.00 -16.58 -0.59
C ALA A 51 9.89 -16.06 -1.74
N LEU A 52 11.04 -16.71 -1.98
CA LEU A 52 11.94 -16.39 -3.09
C LEU A 52 11.22 -16.50 -4.43
N LEU A 53 10.47 -17.57 -4.65
CA LEU A 53 9.71 -17.76 -5.89
C LEU A 53 8.62 -16.71 -6.06
N LEU A 54 7.88 -16.34 -5.01
CA LEU A 54 6.83 -15.31 -5.07
C LEU A 54 7.42 -13.92 -5.35
N MET A 55 8.57 -13.59 -4.77
CA MET A 55 9.26 -12.30 -4.94
C MET A 55 10.03 -12.19 -6.26
N GLY A 56 10.87 -13.18 -6.57
CA GLY A 56 11.88 -13.12 -7.64
C GLY A 56 11.49 -13.76 -8.96
N GLY A 57 10.27 -14.30 -9.08
CA GLY A 57 9.81 -14.95 -10.32
C GLY A 57 10.09 -16.46 -10.36
N PRO A 58 9.62 -17.16 -11.40
CA PRO A 58 9.83 -18.60 -11.56
C PRO A 58 11.32 -18.98 -11.75
N HIS A 59 12.16 -18.04 -12.19
CA HIS A 59 13.60 -18.26 -12.35
C HIS A 59 14.32 -18.61 -11.04
N MET A 60 13.77 -18.19 -9.88
CA MET A 60 14.30 -18.53 -8.56
C MET A 60 14.24 -20.04 -8.25
N ALA A 61 13.47 -20.83 -9.01
CA ALA A 61 13.46 -22.29 -8.87
C ALA A 61 14.86 -22.89 -9.06
N THR A 62 15.66 -22.30 -9.96
CA THR A 62 17.05 -22.74 -10.19
C THR A 62 17.92 -22.51 -8.96
N SER A 63 17.76 -21.39 -8.26
CA SER A 63 18.47 -21.10 -7.01
C SER A 63 18.09 -22.06 -5.89
N VAL A 64 16.80 -22.42 -5.77
CA VAL A 64 16.32 -23.40 -4.78
C VAL A 64 16.91 -24.78 -5.08
N LEU A 65 16.88 -25.21 -6.34
CA LEU A 65 17.42 -26.50 -6.77
C LEU A 65 18.94 -26.58 -6.49
N VAL A 66 19.71 -25.59 -6.93
CA VAL A 66 21.16 -25.54 -6.73
C VAL A 66 21.50 -25.48 -5.24
N GLY A 67 20.82 -24.63 -4.47
CA GLY A 67 21.04 -24.53 -3.02
C GLY A 67 20.74 -25.84 -2.29
N SER A 68 19.67 -26.53 -2.67
CA SER A 68 19.32 -27.85 -2.11
C SER A 68 20.37 -28.91 -2.44
N LEU A 69 20.78 -29.02 -3.71
CA LEU A 69 21.80 -29.97 -4.15
C LEU A 69 23.15 -29.73 -3.45
N LEU A 70 23.59 -28.47 -3.34
CA LEU A 70 24.83 -28.11 -2.65
C LEU A 70 24.79 -28.48 -1.17
N THR A 71 23.64 -28.28 -0.51
CA THR A 71 23.50 -28.62 0.92
C THR A 71 23.57 -30.12 1.13
N GLN A 72 22.91 -30.90 0.27
CA GLN A 72 22.91 -32.36 0.37
C GLN A 72 24.27 -32.96 0.04
N ALA A 73 24.96 -32.41 -0.96
CA ALA A 73 26.35 -32.76 -1.26
C ALA A 73 27.28 -32.46 -0.07
N ALA A 74 27.12 -31.30 0.57
CA ALA A 74 27.89 -30.94 1.76
C ALA A 74 27.58 -31.82 2.99
N SER A 75 26.38 -32.38 3.05
CA SER A 75 25.93 -33.28 4.12
C SER A 75 26.37 -34.74 3.90
N GLY A 76 27.02 -35.05 2.77
CA GLY A 76 27.43 -36.42 2.43
C GLY A 76 26.28 -37.35 2.03
N THR A 77 25.12 -36.79 1.70
CA THR A 77 23.94 -37.56 1.29
C THR A 77 24.20 -38.26 -0.06
N PRO A 78 23.78 -39.53 -0.25
CA PRO A 78 23.89 -40.22 -1.52
C PRO A 78 23.32 -39.40 -2.69
N PRO A 79 23.95 -39.39 -3.88
CA PRO A 79 23.60 -38.48 -4.96
C PRO A 79 22.18 -38.72 -5.51
N ASP A 80 21.72 -39.96 -5.53
CA ASP A 80 20.37 -40.36 -5.90
C ASP A 80 19.32 -39.78 -4.95
N ARG A 81 19.55 -39.92 -3.63
CA ARG A 81 18.72 -39.28 -2.59
C ARG A 81 18.72 -37.76 -2.73
N ALA A 82 19.90 -37.20 -2.95
CA ALA A 82 20.10 -35.77 -3.07
C ALA A 82 19.28 -35.15 -4.20
N ILE A 83 19.30 -35.80 -5.37
CA ILE A 83 18.54 -35.36 -6.52
C ILE A 83 17.03 -35.44 -6.26
N ILE A 84 16.54 -36.53 -5.66
CA ILE A 84 15.11 -36.72 -5.37
C ILE A 84 14.62 -35.64 -4.41
N GLU A 85 15.30 -35.42 -3.29
CA GLU A 85 14.89 -34.43 -2.29
C GLU A 85 14.95 -33.00 -2.85
N ALA A 86 15.98 -32.67 -3.65
CA ALA A 86 16.13 -31.35 -4.24
C ALA A 86 15.05 -31.03 -5.28
N LEU A 87 14.71 -32.02 -6.13
CA LEU A 87 13.63 -31.88 -7.11
C LEU A 87 12.28 -31.76 -6.41
N ALA A 88 12.01 -32.55 -5.37
CA ALA A 88 10.76 -32.50 -4.61
C ALA A 88 10.57 -31.14 -3.93
N ALA A 89 11.58 -30.62 -3.23
CA ALA A 89 11.54 -29.31 -2.58
C ALA A 89 11.31 -28.18 -3.59
N THR A 90 11.99 -28.24 -4.73
CA THR A 90 11.84 -27.25 -5.80
C THR A 90 10.44 -27.31 -6.43
N ALA A 91 9.91 -28.51 -6.68
CA ALA A 91 8.58 -28.73 -7.24
C ALA A 91 7.47 -28.24 -6.30
N SER A 92 7.58 -28.54 -5.00
CA SER A 92 6.70 -28.08 -3.93
C SER A 92 6.51 -26.56 -3.95
N ALA A 93 7.64 -25.84 -3.89
CA ALA A 93 7.65 -24.38 -3.87
C ALA A 93 7.20 -23.78 -5.22
N SER A 94 7.58 -24.39 -6.34
CA SER A 94 7.21 -23.94 -7.69
C SER A 94 5.72 -24.08 -7.95
N LEU A 95 5.11 -25.22 -7.57
CA LEU A 95 3.68 -25.46 -7.71
C LEU A 95 2.88 -24.50 -6.83
N GLY A 96 3.29 -24.34 -5.56
CA GLY A 96 2.67 -23.37 -4.64
C GLY A 96 2.73 -21.94 -5.18
N ALA A 97 3.89 -21.50 -5.67
CA ALA A 97 4.06 -20.16 -6.24
C ALA A 97 3.23 -19.96 -7.51
N TRP A 98 3.18 -20.97 -8.39
CA TRP A 98 2.42 -20.92 -9.63
C TRP A 98 0.90 -20.83 -9.38
N LEU A 99 0.37 -21.63 -8.44
CA LEU A 99 -1.03 -21.60 -8.05
C LEU A 99 -1.43 -20.26 -7.43
N LEU A 100 -0.60 -19.72 -6.54
CA LEU A 100 -0.84 -18.43 -5.90
C LEU A 100 -0.85 -17.29 -6.92
N ARG A 101 0.08 -17.29 -7.88
CA ARG A 101 0.20 -16.25 -8.92
C ARG A 101 -0.94 -16.21 -9.93
N ARG A 102 -1.62 -17.35 -10.15
CA ARG A 102 -2.78 -17.42 -11.06
C ARG A 102 -4.05 -16.81 -10.48
N GLN A 103 -4.06 -16.43 -9.21
CA GLN A 103 -5.25 -15.86 -8.58
C GLN A 103 -5.47 -14.39 -9.00
N PRO A 104 -6.72 -13.96 -9.24
CA PRO A 104 -7.05 -12.63 -9.77
C PRO A 104 -6.58 -11.47 -8.87
N ASP A 105 -6.63 -11.67 -7.54
CA ASP A 105 -6.16 -10.69 -6.55
C ASP A 105 -4.84 -11.13 -5.89
N PHE A 106 -3.92 -11.70 -6.68
CA PHE A 106 -2.60 -12.05 -6.16
C PHE A 106 -1.82 -10.79 -5.79
N GLU A 107 -1.83 -10.46 -4.50
CA GLU A 107 -0.85 -9.59 -3.88
C GLU A 107 0.27 -10.46 -3.30
N ALA A 108 1.50 -10.24 -3.76
CA ALA A 108 2.67 -11.00 -3.31
C ALA A 108 2.95 -10.88 -1.80
N GLN A 109 2.20 -10.07 -1.06
CA GLN A 109 2.51 -9.67 0.32
C GLN A 109 1.69 -10.44 1.38
N CYS A 110 0.78 -11.36 0.98
CA CYS A 110 -0.06 -12.17 1.87
C CYS A 110 -0.76 -11.39 3.01
N ALA A 111 -0.99 -10.09 2.85
CA ALA A 111 -1.46 -9.22 3.93
C ALA A 111 -2.98 -9.13 4.06
N THR A 112 -3.72 -9.79 3.17
CA THR A 112 -5.19 -9.81 3.13
C THR A 112 -5.72 -11.15 3.63
N PHE A 113 -6.97 -11.17 4.09
CA PHE A 113 -7.60 -12.40 4.58
C PHE A 113 -7.67 -13.45 3.47
N ALA A 114 -8.01 -13.04 2.24
CA ALA A 114 -7.97 -13.89 1.07
C ALA A 114 -6.56 -14.42 0.78
N GLY A 115 -5.52 -13.60 0.95
CA GLY A 115 -4.12 -13.99 0.80
C GLY A 115 -3.70 -15.08 1.78
N CYS A 116 -4.03 -14.93 3.07
CA CYS A 116 -3.77 -15.94 4.09
C CYS A 116 -4.47 -17.27 3.76
N ARG A 117 -5.79 -17.23 3.48
CA ARG A 117 -6.56 -18.43 3.12
C ARG A 117 -5.97 -19.16 1.91
N ARG A 118 -5.54 -18.41 0.88
CA ARG A 118 -4.89 -18.97 -0.31
C ARG A 118 -3.52 -19.58 0.02
N LEU A 119 -2.73 -18.97 0.92
CA LEU A 119 -1.44 -19.52 1.37
C LEU A 119 -1.62 -20.87 2.08
N PHE A 120 -2.61 -20.99 2.97
CA PHE A 120 -2.95 -22.27 3.61
C PHE A 120 -3.40 -23.31 2.58
N ALA A 121 -4.38 -22.98 1.74
CA ALA A 121 -4.97 -23.95 0.81
C ALA A 121 -4.01 -24.34 -0.33
N LEU A 122 -3.42 -23.37 -1.03
CA LEU A 122 -2.63 -23.61 -2.23
C LEU A 122 -1.14 -23.81 -1.93
N GLY A 123 -0.60 -23.05 -0.97
CA GLY A 123 0.81 -23.17 -0.57
C GLY A 123 1.04 -24.43 0.27
N CYS A 124 0.34 -24.55 1.39
CA CYS A 124 0.59 -25.62 2.36
C CYS A 124 -0.02 -26.95 1.95
N CYS A 125 -1.31 -26.98 1.60
CA CYS A 125 -1.98 -28.25 1.27
C CYS A 125 -1.59 -28.74 -0.13
N VAL A 126 -1.76 -27.92 -1.18
CA VAL A 126 -1.51 -28.38 -2.56
C VAL A 126 -0.02 -28.40 -2.91
N GLY A 127 0.69 -27.28 -2.72
CA GLY A 127 2.13 -27.18 -3.02
C GLY A 127 2.96 -28.14 -2.16
N GLY A 128 2.92 -27.93 -0.84
CA GLY A 128 3.58 -28.78 0.16
C GLY A 128 3.21 -30.27 0.02
N GLY A 129 1.92 -30.57 -0.11
CA GLY A 129 1.44 -31.96 -0.19
C GLY A 129 1.91 -32.68 -1.46
N ALA A 130 1.83 -32.03 -2.62
CA ALA A 130 2.31 -32.61 -3.86
C ALA A 130 3.83 -32.87 -3.83
N GLY A 131 4.60 -31.93 -3.26
CA GLY A 131 6.04 -32.08 -3.08
C GLY A 131 6.41 -33.27 -2.19
N ALA A 132 5.78 -33.36 -1.02
CA ALA A 132 6.02 -34.44 -0.06
C ALA A 132 5.64 -35.82 -0.62
N LEU A 133 4.53 -35.92 -1.37
CA LEU A 133 4.12 -37.14 -2.05
C LEU A 133 5.10 -37.53 -3.16
N ALA A 134 5.49 -36.57 -4.01
CA ALA A 134 6.44 -36.83 -5.09
C ALA A 134 7.82 -37.25 -4.57
N GLY A 135 8.34 -36.54 -3.56
CA GLY A 135 9.62 -36.85 -2.92
C GLY A 135 9.61 -38.22 -2.24
N SER A 136 8.60 -38.50 -1.41
CA SER A 136 8.49 -39.80 -0.73
C SER A 136 8.29 -40.96 -1.70
N THR A 137 7.55 -40.75 -2.80
CA THR A 137 7.41 -41.76 -3.85
C THR A 137 8.72 -41.99 -4.60
N GLY A 138 9.49 -40.94 -4.89
CA GLY A 138 10.83 -41.07 -5.47
C GLY A 138 11.76 -41.89 -4.57
N LEU A 139 11.77 -41.61 -3.27
CA LEU A 139 12.56 -42.37 -2.30
C LEU A 139 12.14 -43.85 -2.23
N LEU A 140 10.84 -44.13 -2.29
CA LEU A 140 10.30 -45.50 -2.35
C LEU A 140 10.78 -46.25 -3.59
N LEU A 141 10.70 -45.61 -4.76
CA LEU A 141 11.13 -46.20 -6.03
C LEU A 141 12.65 -46.43 -6.10
N SER A 142 13.44 -45.59 -5.42
CA SER A 142 14.89 -45.77 -5.29
C SER A 142 15.30 -46.83 -4.25
N GLY A 143 14.33 -47.45 -3.55
CA GLY A 143 14.59 -48.46 -2.52
C GLY A 143 15.15 -47.91 -1.20
N GLN A 144 15.12 -46.58 -1.00
CA GLN A 144 15.66 -45.94 0.20
C GLN A 144 14.69 -45.93 1.38
N ILE A 145 13.39 -46.10 1.13
CA ILE A 145 12.35 -46.28 2.16
C ILE A 145 11.49 -47.50 1.84
N GLY A 146 10.99 -48.18 2.86
CA GLY A 146 10.06 -49.30 2.70
C GLY A 146 8.64 -48.85 2.35
N ALA A 147 7.86 -49.74 1.71
CA ALA A 147 6.46 -49.46 1.36
C ALA A 147 5.58 -49.17 2.59
N THR A 148 5.90 -49.77 3.74
CA THR A 148 5.22 -49.54 5.02
C THR A 148 5.50 -48.15 5.61
N ASP A 149 6.66 -47.58 5.30
CA ASP A 149 7.10 -46.28 5.85
C ASP A 149 6.74 -45.09 4.94
N TRP A 150 6.25 -45.36 3.73
CA TRP A 150 5.92 -44.33 2.74
C TRP A 150 4.92 -43.29 3.26
N ALA A 151 3.78 -43.73 3.81
CA ALA A 151 2.74 -42.81 4.27
C ALA A 151 3.17 -41.99 5.50
N PRO A 152 3.75 -42.59 6.56
CA PRO A 152 4.31 -41.82 7.68
C PRO A 152 5.44 -40.87 7.26
N HIS A 153 6.25 -41.24 6.27
CA HIS A 153 7.31 -40.36 5.74
C HIS A 153 6.72 -39.16 4.99
N ALA A 154 5.78 -39.39 4.07
CA ALA A 154 5.12 -38.32 3.32
C ALA A 154 4.37 -37.35 4.23
N LEU A 155 3.69 -37.86 5.26
CA LEU A 155 2.97 -37.03 6.22
C LEU A 155 3.93 -36.13 7.02
N ARG A 156 5.01 -36.68 7.57
CA ARG A 156 6.00 -35.90 8.34
C ARG A 156 6.70 -34.84 7.50
N TRP A 157 7.04 -35.19 6.25
CA TRP A 157 7.62 -34.22 5.32
C TRP A 157 6.62 -33.08 5.05
N TRP A 158 5.37 -33.41 4.71
CA TRP A 158 4.33 -32.42 4.47
C TRP A 158 4.10 -31.49 5.67
N MET A 159 4.10 -32.05 6.88
CA MET A 159 3.92 -31.30 8.12
C MET A 159 5.02 -30.24 8.29
N GLY A 160 6.29 -30.63 8.11
CA GLY A 160 7.44 -29.72 8.18
C GLY A 160 7.39 -28.63 7.13
N ASP A 161 7.05 -28.98 5.88
CA ASP A 161 6.90 -28.04 4.77
C ASP A 161 5.77 -27.03 5.03
N ALA A 162 4.60 -27.52 5.47
CA ALA A 162 3.44 -26.68 5.76
C ALA A 162 3.76 -25.65 6.84
N LEU A 163 4.39 -26.09 7.95
CA LEU A 163 4.74 -25.19 9.04
C LEU A 163 5.81 -24.17 8.61
N GLY A 164 6.82 -24.62 7.86
CA GLY A 164 7.83 -23.74 7.28
C GLY A 164 7.23 -22.68 6.36
N ILE A 165 6.30 -23.07 5.49
CA ILE A 165 5.59 -22.16 4.59
C ILE A 165 4.78 -21.12 5.37
N VAL A 166 4.01 -21.56 6.37
CA VAL A 166 3.14 -20.70 7.18
C VAL A 166 3.92 -19.69 8.02
N LEU A 167 5.07 -20.07 8.56
CA LEU A 167 5.86 -19.19 9.44
C LEU A 167 6.83 -18.32 8.66
N VAL A 168 7.58 -18.90 7.72
CA VAL A 168 8.70 -18.19 7.08
C VAL A 168 8.25 -17.37 5.87
N THR A 169 7.32 -17.89 5.05
CA THR A 169 6.87 -17.17 3.84
C THR A 169 6.27 -15.80 4.18
N PRO A 170 5.24 -15.68 5.03
CA PRO A 170 4.65 -14.38 5.32
C PRO A 170 5.58 -13.49 6.16
N LEU A 171 6.53 -14.03 6.93
CA LEU A 171 7.54 -13.24 7.64
C LEU A 171 8.41 -12.46 6.66
N ILE A 172 8.95 -13.15 5.65
CA ILE A 172 9.81 -12.54 4.62
C ILE A 172 9.01 -11.51 3.81
N LEU A 173 7.80 -11.86 3.37
CA LEU A 173 6.96 -10.99 2.56
C LEU A 173 6.51 -9.73 3.33
N SER A 174 6.23 -9.86 4.63
CA SER A 174 5.82 -8.72 5.47
C SER A 174 6.99 -7.85 5.93
N TRP A 175 8.19 -8.43 6.09
CA TRP A 175 9.43 -7.69 6.39
C TRP A 175 9.73 -6.63 5.33
N GLN A 176 9.59 -6.98 4.03
CA GLN A 176 9.80 -6.04 2.93
C GLN A 176 8.85 -4.82 3.00
N ARG A 177 7.58 -5.04 3.37
CA ARG A 177 6.59 -3.97 3.54
C ARG A 177 6.92 -3.07 4.73
N GLN A 178 7.45 -3.64 5.80
CA GLN A 178 7.85 -2.88 6.99
C GLN A 178 9.05 -1.98 6.69
N LEU A 179 10.05 -2.46 5.95
CA LEU A 179 11.19 -1.65 5.46
C LEU A 179 10.74 -0.47 4.60
N GLN A 180 9.69 -0.64 3.80
CA GLN A 180 9.16 0.41 2.93
C GLN A 180 8.27 1.43 3.69
N ARG A 181 7.81 1.11 4.90
CA ARG A 181 7.07 2.05 5.74
C ARG A 181 8.05 2.81 6.63
N SER A 182 8.23 4.09 6.34
CA SER A 182 8.92 5.02 7.24
C SER A 182 8.25 4.96 8.63
N ALA A 183 9.09 4.81 9.65
CA ALA A 183 8.74 4.41 11.00
C ALA A 183 7.45 5.06 11.53
N THR A 184 6.42 4.24 11.76
CA THR A 184 5.28 4.66 12.60
C THR A 184 5.72 4.54 14.06
N GLN A 185 6.38 5.59 14.54
CA GLN A 185 7.15 5.65 15.78
C GLN A 185 6.32 5.65 17.09
N TYR A 186 5.05 5.25 17.06
CA TYR A 186 4.12 5.45 18.19
C TYR A 186 3.62 4.19 18.91
N ARG A 187 4.21 3.00 18.70
CA ARG A 187 3.70 1.73 19.31
C ARG A 187 4.76 0.72 19.77
N ILE A 188 6.03 1.11 19.86
CA ILE A 188 7.11 0.23 20.34
C ILE A 188 6.92 -0.27 21.78
N PRO A 189 6.44 0.53 22.77
CA PRO A 189 6.35 0.04 24.15
C PRO A 189 5.27 -1.03 24.35
N GLU A 190 4.08 -0.86 23.77
CA GLU A 190 3.03 -1.89 23.83
C GLU A 190 3.47 -3.19 23.15
N GLY A 191 4.17 -3.08 22.01
CA GLY A 191 4.63 -4.25 21.26
C GLY A 191 5.76 -5.01 21.94
N THR A 192 6.72 -4.30 22.51
CA THR A 192 7.80 -4.91 23.29
C THR A 192 7.25 -5.60 24.54
N LEU A 193 6.31 -4.97 25.25
CA LEU A 193 5.62 -5.60 26.38
C LEU A 193 4.93 -6.90 25.99
N ALA A 194 4.17 -6.90 24.89
CA ALA A 194 3.48 -8.11 24.42
C ALA A 194 4.47 -9.24 24.09
N TYR A 195 5.59 -8.92 23.42
CA TYR A 195 6.64 -9.91 23.12
C TYR A 195 7.32 -10.45 24.37
N VAL A 196 7.68 -9.58 25.33
CA VAL A 196 8.29 -10.01 26.61
C VAL A 196 7.35 -10.89 27.40
N LEU A 197 6.08 -10.51 27.55
CA LEU A 197 5.08 -11.33 28.25
C LEU A 197 4.87 -12.68 27.56
N THR A 198 4.81 -12.70 26.23
CA THR A 198 4.69 -13.94 25.47
C THR A 198 5.93 -14.82 25.64
N PHE A 199 7.12 -14.23 25.64
CA PHE A 199 8.37 -14.96 25.84
C PHE A 199 8.42 -15.61 27.23
N LEU A 200 8.07 -14.87 28.29
CA LEU A 200 7.99 -15.39 29.65
C LEU A 200 6.94 -16.48 29.80
N ALA A 201 5.75 -16.29 29.22
CA ALA A 201 4.71 -17.31 29.20
C ALA A 201 5.14 -18.55 28.40
N GLY A 202 5.84 -18.37 27.28
CA GLY A 202 6.43 -19.44 26.50
C GLY A 202 7.48 -20.24 27.27
N LEU A 203 8.33 -19.57 28.06
CA LEU A 203 9.24 -20.24 28.98
C LEU A 203 8.46 -21.04 30.03
N ALA A 204 7.43 -20.47 30.65
CA ALA A 204 6.66 -21.18 31.67
C ALA A 204 5.90 -22.41 31.13
N ILE A 205 5.42 -22.36 29.88
CA ILE A 205 4.58 -23.42 29.28
C ILE A 205 5.41 -24.49 28.56
N PHE A 206 6.47 -24.08 27.85
CA PHE A 206 7.28 -24.97 27.03
C PHE A 206 8.59 -25.38 27.71
N SER A 207 8.89 -24.89 28.91
CA SER A 207 10.02 -25.35 29.70
C SER A 207 9.61 -25.66 31.14
N ASP A 208 10.42 -26.47 31.82
CA ASP A 208 10.19 -26.87 33.21
C ASP A 208 10.73 -25.83 34.22
N TRP A 209 10.90 -24.58 33.80
CA TRP A 209 11.41 -23.50 34.65
C TRP A 209 10.40 -23.05 35.72
N HIS A 210 9.12 -23.40 35.56
CA HIS A 210 8.07 -22.96 36.46
C HIS A 210 8.02 -23.80 37.76
N THR A 211 7.61 -23.19 38.87
CA THR A 211 7.39 -23.90 40.14
C THR A 211 6.18 -24.82 40.04
N HIS A 212 6.20 -26.02 40.63
CA HIS A 212 5.10 -27.01 40.61
C HIS A 212 3.68 -26.48 40.86
N ALA A 213 3.53 -25.30 41.48
CA ALA A 213 2.24 -24.63 41.63
C ALA A 213 1.57 -24.17 40.31
N LEU A 214 2.33 -23.94 39.23
CA LEU A 214 1.81 -23.45 37.94
C LEU A 214 1.53 -24.58 36.93
N ASP A 215 1.92 -25.82 37.22
CA ASP A 215 1.69 -27.01 36.39
C ASP A 215 0.22 -27.13 35.91
N PRO A 216 -0.82 -26.92 36.75
CA PRO A 216 -2.22 -27.07 36.31
C PRO A 216 -2.67 -25.99 35.32
N VAL A 217 -2.01 -24.83 35.32
CA VAL A 217 -2.41 -23.63 34.56
C VAL A 217 -1.50 -23.40 33.34
N ALA A 218 -0.30 -24.00 33.31
CA ALA A 218 0.71 -23.93 32.26
C ALA A 218 0.29 -24.67 30.98
N ASN A 219 -0.75 -24.16 30.32
CA ASN A 219 -1.32 -24.74 29.10
C ASN A 219 -1.06 -23.88 27.87
N ALA A 220 -0.91 -24.54 26.72
CA ALA A 220 -0.61 -23.88 25.45
C ALA A 220 -1.71 -22.90 24.95
N TYR A 221 -2.95 -22.98 25.47
CA TYR A 221 -4.03 -22.08 25.03
C TYR A 221 -3.80 -20.60 25.41
N TRP A 222 -2.96 -20.31 26.42
CA TRP A 222 -2.63 -18.92 26.78
C TRP A 222 -1.97 -18.14 25.65
N MET A 223 -1.28 -18.83 24.73
CA MET A 223 -0.68 -18.19 23.56
C MET A 223 -1.71 -17.57 22.62
N PHE A 224 -2.97 -18.04 22.63
CA PHE A 224 -4.03 -17.41 21.84
C PHE A 224 -4.32 -15.98 22.32
N LEU A 225 -4.22 -15.72 23.62
CA LEU A 225 -4.38 -14.36 24.17
C LEU A 225 -3.33 -13.42 23.57
N PHE A 226 -2.07 -13.84 23.60
CA PHE A 226 -0.95 -13.05 23.11
C PHE A 226 -0.98 -12.86 21.60
N ILE A 227 -1.27 -13.92 20.84
CA ILE A 227 -1.35 -13.81 19.38
C ILE A 227 -2.52 -12.91 18.96
N THR A 228 -3.66 -12.98 19.67
CA THR A 228 -4.78 -12.08 19.45
C THR A 228 -4.40 -10.64 19.74
N TRP A 229 -3.74 -10.38 20.87
CA TRP A 229 -3.29 -9.03 21.24
C TRP A 229 -2.34 -8.44 20.19
N VAL A 230 -1.31 -9.20 19.80
CA VAL A 230 -0.33 -8.77 18.80
C VAL A 230 -0.97 -8.63 17.41
N GLY A 231 -1.84 -9.56 17.01
CA GLY A 231 -2.56 -9.50 15.74
C GLY A 231 -3.42 -8.26 15.59
N VAL A 232 -4.10 -7.86 16.68
CA VAL A 232 -4.88 -6.62 16.69
C VAL A 232 -3.97 -5.39 16.67
N ARG A 233 -2.83 -5.39 17.36
CA ARG A 233 -2.05 -4.15 17.60
C ARG A 233 -0.91 -3.93 16.61
N LEU A 234 -0.07 -4.94 16.38
CA LEU A 234 1.18 -4.86 15.61
C LEU A 234 1.02 -5.32 14.15
N GLY A 235 -0.10 -5.97 13.81
CA GLY A 235 -0.39 -6.42 12.45
C GLY A 235 0.40 -7.66 12.04
N MET A 236 0.44 -7.94 10.73
CA MET A 236 0.95 -9.22 10.19
C MET A 236 2.40 -9.50 10.59
N PHE A 237 3.32 -8.56 10.39
CA PHE A 237 4.74 -8.76 10.70
C PHE A 237 4.97 -9.12 12.17
N GLY A 238 4.34 -8.37 13.09
CA GLY A 238 4.42 -8.67 14.52
C GLY A 238 3.78 -10.00 14.89
N THR A 239 2.70 -10.39 14.22
CA THR A 239 2.01 -11.68 14.45
C THR A 239 2.88 -12.85 14.04
N VAL A 240 3.43 -12.81 12.83
CA VAL A 240 4.29 -13.89 12.32
C VAL A 240 5.60 -13.96 13.09
N GLY A 241 6.20 -12.82 13.46
CA GLY A 241 7.37 -12.80 14.35
C GLY A 241 7.09 -13.46 15.70
N LEU A 242 5.91 -13.24 16.28
CA LEU A 242 5.51 -13.87 17.54
C LEU A 242 5.28 -15.38 17.37
N LEU A 243 4.66 -15.79 16.25
CA LEU A 243 4.49 -17.21 15.92
C LEU A 243 5.84 -17.92 15.75
N CYS A 244 6.81 -17.28 15.10
CA CYS A 244 8.17 -17.83 14.99
C CYS A 244 8.83 -17.97 16.36
N MET A 245 8.68 -16.98 17.25
CA MET A 245 9.21 -17.08 18.62
C MET A 245 8.56 -18.23 19.39
N ILE A 246 7.23 -18.34 19.36
CA ILE A 246 6.48 -19.43 20.00
C ILE A 246 6.89 -20.79 19.42
N ALA A 247 7.01 -20.89 18.09
CA ALA A 247 7.44 -22.11 17.41
C ALA A 247 8.83 -22.55 17.89
N LEU A 248 9.79 -21.62 17.97
CA LEU A 248 11.15 -21.92 18.43
C LEU A 248 11.19 -22.32 19.91
N GLN A 249 10.44 -21.65 20.78
CA GLN A 249 10.35 -22.02 22.20
C GLN A 249 9.70 -23.39 22.41
N ALA A 250 8.59 -23.65 21.71
CA ALA A 250 7.89 -24.92 21.79
C ALA A 250 8.74 -26.06 21.19
N LEU A 251 9.44 -25.82 20.08
CA LEU A 251 10.36 -26.79 19.48
C LEU A 251 11.56 -27.07 20.41
N TRP A 252 12.11 -26.03 21.04
CA TRP A 252 13.17 -26.17 22.04
C TRP A 252 12.73 -27.03 23.23
N GLY A 253 11.56 -26.74 23.82
CA GLY A 253 10.98 -27.55 24.90
C GLY A 253 10.77 -29.01 24.51
N THR A 254 10.14 -29.21 23.35
CA THR A 254 9.88 -30.54 22.79
C THR A 254 11.17 -31.33 22.55
N SER A 255 12.22 -30.68 22.04
CA SER A 255 13.53 -31.31 21.78
C SER A 255 14.24 -31.81 23.03
N HIS A 256 14.04 -31.12 24.16
CA HIS A 256 14.60 -31.50 25.45
C HIS A 256 13.65 -32.36 26.27
N ARG A 257 12.49 -32.76 25.71
CA ARG A 257 11.42 -33.50 26.40
C ARG A 257 10.90 -32.77 27.65
N MET A 258 10.76 -31.45 27.55
CA MET A 258 10.26 -30.57 28.60
C MET A 258 8.97 -29.84 28.19
N GLY A 259 8.21 -29.38 29.19
CA GLY A 259 7.01 -28.57 28.99
C GLY A 259 5.83 -29.30 28.34
N PHE A 260 4.85 -28.53 27.86
CA PHE A 260 3.55 -29.02 27.40
C PHE A 260 3.63 -30.11 26.30
N PHE A 261 4.62 -30.03 25.41
CA PHE A 261 4.82 -30.99 24.30
C PHE A 261 5.92 -32.03 24.58
N ALA A 262 6.37 -32.18 25.83
CA ALA A 262 7.47 -33.08 26.22
C ALA A 262 7.37 -34.51 25.67
N ARG A 263 6.16 -35.07 25.64
CA ARG A 263 5.89 -36.45 25.20
C ARG A 263 5.37 -36.55 23.77
N ASP A 264 5.30 -35.43 23.05
CA ASP A 264 4.62 -35.36 21.76
C ASP A 264 5.43 -36.08 20.66
N LEU A 265 6.76 -36.03 20.72
CA LEU A 265 7.65 -36.77 19.81
C LEU A 265 7.50 -38.28 19.95
N ASP A 266 7.43 -38.79 21.18
CA ASP A 266 7.37 -40.23 21.45
C ASP A 266 5.93 -40.78 21.29
N GLY A 267 4.91 -39.97 21.60
CA GLY A 267 3.51 -40.39 21.57
C GLY A 267 2.78 -40.12 20.25
N SER A 268 2.85 -38.88 19.74
CA SER A 268 2.09 -38.43 18.56
C SER A 268 2.96 -38.15 17.33
N GLN A 269 4.26 -38.45 17.41
CA GLN A 269 5.26 -38.11 16.39
C GLN A 269 5.31 -36.61 16.06
N GLY A 270 4.98 -35.75 17.04
CA GLY A 270 4.97 -34.29 16.90
C GLY A 270 3.72 -33.71 16.23
N PHE A 271 2.65 -34.51 16.05
CA PHE A 271 1.39 -34.03 15.49
C PHE A 271 0.68 -33.02 16.39
N GLY A 272 0.78 -33.17 17.71
CA GLY A 272 0.21 -32.23 18.68
C GLY A 272 0.83 -30.83 18.54
N TYR A 273 2.16 -30.76 18.52
CA TYR A 273 2.93 -29.56 18.26
C TYR A 273 2.55 -28.92 16.92
N TRP A 274 2.56 -29.73 15.84
CA TRP A 274 2.28 -29.24 14.50
C TRP A 274 0.86 -28.67 14.37
N SER A 275 -0.15 -29.42 14.82
CA SER A 275 -1.55 -29.01 14.71
C SER A 275 -1.82 -27.76 15.54
N TYR A 276 -1.27 -27.69 16.75
CA TYR A 276 -1.33 -26.50 17.59
C TYR A 276 -0.74 -25.26 16.89
N MET A 277 0.47 -25.38 16.34
CA MET A 277 1.12 -24.27 15.65
C MET A 277 0.37 -23.84 14.39
N MET A 278 -0.20 -24.79 13.64
CA MET A 278 -1.02 -24.50 12.47
C MET A 278 -2.31 -23.77 12.83
N ILE A 279 -3.00 -24.20 13.90
CA ILE A 279 -4.22 -23.53 14.38
C ILE A 279 -3.88 -22.13 14.90
N LEU A 280 -2.82 -21.99 15.70
CA LEU A 280 -2.38 -20.71 16.25
C LEU A 280 -2.01 -19.74 15.13
N ALA A 281 -1.29 -20.22 14.10
CA ALA A 281 -0.94 -19.41 12.94
C ALA A 281 -2.16 -19.04 12.10
N LEU A 282 -3.09 -19.97 11.88
CA LEU A 282 -4.33 -19.71 11.17
C LEU A 282 -5.16 -18.63 11.85
N VAL A 283 -5.38 -18.74 13.16
CA VAL A 283 -6.16 -17.78 13.95
C VAL A 283 -5.44 -16.43 14.00
N GLY A 284 -4.15 -16.43 14.34
CA GLY A 284 -3.35 -15.21 14.49
C GLY A 284 -3.26 -14.43 13.19
N MET A 285 -2.85 -15.08 12.09
CA MET A 285 -2.71 -14.42 10.79
C MET A 285 -4.06 -14.00 10.22
N SER A 286 -5.11 -14.81 10.35
CA SER A 286 -6.45 -14.44 9.89
C SER A 286 -6.97 -13.19 10.60
N LEU A 287 -6.78 -13.11 11.91
CA LEU A 287 -7.17 -11.94 12.69
C LEU A 287 -6.36 -10.70 12.31
N ALA A 288 -5.03 -10.85 12.16
CA ALA A 288 -4.16 -9.76 11.77
C ALA A 288 -4.52 -9.21 10.37
N ALA A 289 -4.80 -10.11 9.42
CA ALA A 289 -5.23 -9.77 8.07
C ALA A 289 -6.61 -9.09 8.07
N TYR A 290 -7.58 -9.62 8.82
CA TYR A 290 -8.91 -9.03 8.94
C TYR A 290 -8.86 -7.62 9.55
N MET A 291 -8.05 -7.42 10.60
CA MET A 291 -7.85 -6.11 11.21
C MET A 291 -7.17 -5.12 10.26
N ALA A 292 -6.23 -5.58 9.43
CA ALA A 292 -5.59 -4.74 8.42
C ALA A 292 -6.59 -4.27 7.35
N GLU A 293 -7.43 -5.18 6.86
CA GLU A 293 -8.45 -4.89 5.85
C GLU A 293 -9.51 -3.92 6.39
N ARG A 294 -9.99 -4.15 7.62
CA ARG A 294 -10.93 -3.24 8.29
C ARG A 294 -10.36 -1.84 8.51
N ARG A 295 -9.05 -1.72 8.81
CA ARG A 295 -8.37 -0.42 8.93
C ARG A 295 -8.29 0.29 7.59
N HIS A 296 -7.99 -0.43 6.51
CA HIS A 296 -7.97 0.13 5.16
C HIS A 296 -9.35 0.65 4.73
N GLN A 297 -10.42 -0.12 4.99
CA GLN A 297 -11.79 0.32 4.71
C GLN A 297 -12.17 1.58 5.50
N LYS A 298 -11.87 1.61 6.82
CA LYS A 298 -12.13 2.79 7.65
C LYS A 298 -11.31 4.01 7.23
N ALA A 299 -10.06 3.82 6.82
CA ALA A 299 -9.22 4.91 6.33
C ALA A 299 -9.76 5.47 5.01
N ALA A 300 -10.20 4.61 4.07
CA ALA A 300 -10.82 5.05 2.83
C ALA A 300 -12.11 5.86 3.07
N LEU A 301 -12.96 5.38 3.98
CA LEU A 301 -14.16 6.13 4.40
C LEU A 301 -13.81 7.46 5.06
N ARG A 302 -12.77 7.51 5.90
CA ARG A 302 -12.32 8.74 6.54
C ARG A 302 -11.74 9.74 5.54
N VAL A 303 -10.98 9.28 4.55
CA VAL A 303 -10.49 10.12 3.46
C VAL A 303 -11.65 10.65 2.61
N ALA A 304 -12.63 9.81 2.29
CA ALA A 304 -13.85 10.25 1.59
C ALA A 304 -14.65 11.28 2.41
N ALA A 305 -14.76 11.08 3.73
CA ALA A 305 -15.42 12.03 4.63
C ALA A 305 -14.66 13.35 4.76
N ILE A 306 -13.33 13.32 4.85
CA ILE A 306 -12.50 14.55 4.89
C ILE A 306 -12.52 15.26 3.53
N ALA A 307 -12.47 14.52 2.41
CA ALA A 307 -12.62 15.08 1.08
C ALA A 307 -14.02 15.72 0.90
N PHE A 308 -15.05 15.12 1.49
CA PHE A 308 -16.38 15.71 1.59
C PHE A 308 -16.36 16.99 2.46
N GLU A 309 -15.54 17.06 3.52
CA GLU A 309 -15.40 18.24 4.41
C GLU A 309 -14.41 19.32 3.91
N CYS A 310 -13.83 19.20 2.71
CA CYS A 310 -12.88 20.17 2.16
C CYS A 310 -13.43 21.62 2.05
N GLN A 311 -12.54 22.59 1.85
CA GLN A 311 -12.85 24.03 1.76
C GLN A 311 -13.85 24.39 0.64
N GLU A 312 -14.02 23.56 -0.38
CA GLU A 312 -15.00 23.76 -1.44
C GLU A 312 -16.39 23.29 -0.99
N GLY A 313 -17.44 24.00 -1.40
CA GLY A 313 -18.81 23.53 -1.18
C GLY A 313 -19.05 22.26 -1.99
N LEU A 314 -19.65 21.24 -1.37
CA LEU A 314 -19.90 19.96 -2.03
C LEU A 314 -21.33 19.50 -1.80
N LEU A 315 -21.99 19.10 -2.88
CA LEU A 315 -23.32 18.49 -2.88
C LEU A 315 -23.27 17.12 -3.54
N ILE A 316 -24.04 16.18 -3.00
CA ILE A 316 -24.31 14.88 -3.63
C ILE A 316 -25.80 14.83 -3.92
N THR A 317 -26.16 14.52 -5.16
CA THR A 317 -27.56 14.39 -5.60
C THR A 317 -27.85 12.98 -6.11
N ASP A 318 -29.14 12.64 -6.19
CA ASP A 318 -29.62 11.47 -6.93
C ASP A 318 -29.55 11.68 -8.46
N GLU A 319 -30.00 10.70 -9.23
CA GLU A 319 -30.04 10.77 -10.70
C GLU A 319 -30.97 11.87 -11.25
N ARG A 320 -31.86 12.43 -10.42
CA ARG A 320 -32.80 13.51 -10.74
C ARG A 320 -32.33 14.88 -10.23
N SER A 321 -31.07 14.99 -9.81
CA SER A 321 -30.48 16.20 -9.22
C SER A 321 -31.11 16.65 -7.89
N VAL A 322 -31.77 15.76 -7.15
CA VAL A 322 -32.27 16.04 -5.80
C VAL A 322 -31.13 15.87 -4.80
N ILE A 323 -30.87 16.89 -3.99
CA ILE A 323 -29.76 16.91 -3.03
C ILE A 323 -30.02 15.89 -1.91
N LEU A 324 -29.14 14.91 -1.82
CA LEU A 324 -29.12 13.88 -0.78
C LEU A 324 -28.19 14.25 0.37
N GLN A 325 -27.08 14.93 0.07
CA GLN A 325 -26.10 15.37 1.07
C GLN A 325 -25.46 16.71 0.67
N ALA A 326 -25.10 17.51 1.68
CA ALA A 326 -24.37 18.75 1.53
C ALA A 326 -23.29 18.84 2.63
N ASN A 327 -22.09 19.29 2.27
CA ASN A 327 -21.02 19.47 3.24
C ASN A 327 -21.13 20.79 4.02
N GLN A 328 -20.39 20.90 5.13
CA GLN A 328 -20.39 22.11 5.96
C GLN A 328 -19.87 23.34 5.21
N SER A 329 -18.94 23.17 4.26
CA SER A 329 -18.44 24.32 3.49
C SER A 329 -19.53 24.92 2.62
N PHE A 330 -20.35 24.10 1.95
CA PHE A 330 -21.49 24.56 1.18
C PHE A 330 -22.49 25.31 2.06
N LEU A 331 -22.83 24.77 3.23
CA LEU A 331 -23.78 25.42 4.15
C LEU A 331 -23.26 26.77 4.64
N ARG A 332 -21.97 26.84 4.98
CA ARG A 332 -21.31 28.08 5.42
C ARG A 332 -21.24 29.12 4.31
N THR A 333 -20.82 28.73 3.10
CA THR A 333 -20.69 29.64 1.97
C THR A 333 -22.06 30.10 1.46
N SER A 334 -23.02 29.18 1.29
CA SER A 334 -24.35 29.55 0.79
C SER A 334 -25.25 30.22 1.83
N GLY A 335 -24.99 30.00 3.12
CA GLY A 335 -25.79 30.51 4.24
C GLY A 335 -27.09 29.76 4.50
N TYR A 336 -27.33 28.63 3.81
CA TYR A 336 -28.51 27.78 4.03
C TYR A 336 -28.25 26.74 5.12
N ALA A 337 -29.28 26.44 5.92
CA ALA A 337 -29.23 25.34 6.88
C ALA A 337 -29.46 24.00 6.17
N LEU A 338 -28.89 22.91 6.70
CA LEU A 338 -28.95 21.59 6.07
C LEU A 338 -30.39 21.14 5.71
N HIS A 339 -31.35 21.35 6.62
CA HIS A 339 -32.75 20.98 6.41
C HIS A 339 -33.45 21.81 5.31
N GLU A 340 -32.91 22.97 4.95
CA GLU A 340 -33.42 23.83 3.87
C GLU A 340 -32.86 23.44 2.49
N VAL A 341 -31.85 22.57 2.48
CA VAL A 341 -31.08 22.16 1.29
C VAL A 341 -31.45 20.74 0.87
N LEU A 342 -31.55 19.81 1.83
CA LEU A 342 -31.87 18.41 1.56
C LEU A 342 -33.24 18.27 0.86
N GLY A 343 -33.31 17.38 -0.13
CA GLY A 343 -34.54 17.11 -0.88
C GLY A 343 -34.89 18.15 -1.95
N ARG A 344 -34.05 19.17 -2.18
CA ARG A 344 -34.24 20.19 -3.22
C ARG A 344 -33.27 19.98 -4.37
N THR A 345 -33.57 20.57 -5.53
CA THR A 345 -32.61 20.65 -6.64
C THR A 345 -31.76 21.92 -6.52
N PRO A 346 -30.47 21.94 -6.93
CA PRO A 346 -29.57 23.08 -6.74
C PRO A 346 -29.99 24.42 -7.38
N HIS A 347 -31.05 24.45 -8.17
CA HIS A 347 -31.56 25.66 -8.82
C HIS A 347 -31.80 26.84 -7.87
N PHE A 348 -32.11 26.59 -6.59
CA PHE A 348 -32.40 27.66 -5.64
C PHE A 348 -31.20 28.57 -5.32
N VAL A 349 -29.97 28.09 -5.54
CA VAL A 349 -28.75 28.89 -5.34
C VAL A 349 -28.35 29.68 -6.57
N LEU A 350 -28.94 29.44 -7.74
CA LEU A 350 -28.61 30.19 -8.95
C LEU A 350 -29.04 31.67 -8.83
N ALA A 351 -28.18 32.58 -9.28
CA ALA A 351 -28.55 33.98 -9.41
C ALA A 351 -29.55 34.15 -10.57
N PRO A 352 -30.54 35.06 -10.44
CA PRO A 352 -31.38 35.47 -11.56
C PRO A 352 -30.51 36.06 -12.68
N PRO A 353 -30.76 35.73 -13.97
CA PRO A 353 -29.95 36.24 -15.10
C PRO A 353 -29.81 37.77 -15.10
N ASP A 354 -30.92 38.47 -14.82
CA ASP A 354 -31.01 39.93 -14.85
C ASP A 354 -30.32 40.63 -13.67
N ALA A 355 -29.96 39.88 -12.63
CA ALA A 355 -29.34 40.42 -11.42
C ALA A 355 -27.80 40.28 -11.44
N THR A 356 -27.23 39.61 -12.45
CA THR A 356 -25.79 39.35 -12.51
C THR A 356 -25.00 40.61 -12.90
N PRO A 357 -23.85 40.91 -12.25
CA PRO A 357 -23.04 42.09 -12.57
C PRO A 357 -22.43 42.09 -13.98
N GLU A 358 -22.33 40.92 -14.60
CA GLU A 358 -21.75 40.75 -15.94
C GLU A 358 -22.68 39.92 -16.82
N PRO A 359 -22.91 40.31 -18.09
CA PRO A 359 -23.67 39.51 -19.03
C PRO A 359 -22.99 38.15 -19.23
N MET A 360 -23.62 37.11 -18.69
CA MET A 360 -23.18 35.73 -18.87
C MET A 360 -24.12 35.02 -19.86
N PRO A 361 -23.62 34.06 -20.66
CA PRO A 361 -24.52 33.15 -21.36
C PRO A 361 -25.42 32.45 -20.33
N PRO A 362 -26.70 32.21 -20.64
CA PRO A 362 -27.62 31.58 -19.70
C PRO A 362 -27.01 30.26 -19.22
N ALA A 363 -26.83 30.13 -17.91
CA ALA A 363 -26.30 28.91 -17.32
C ALA A 363 -27.23 27.76 -17.74
N PRO A 364 -26.69 26.63 -18.26
CA PRO A 364 -27.53 25.50 -18.56
C PRO A 364 -28.22 25.06 -17.27
N VAL A 365 -29.55 25.03 -17.28
CA VAL A 365 -30.38 24.63 -16.12
C VAL A 365 -30.13 23.15 -15.74
N ASP A 366 -29.34 22.44 -16.53
CA ASP A 366 -29.04 21.03 -16.30
C ASP A 366 -27.89 20.83 -15.30
N PHE A 367 -28.23 20.21 -14.16
CA PHE A 367 -27.32 19.68 -13.14
C PHE A 367 -27.10 18.15 -13.28
N ALA A 368 -27.60 17.54 -14.36
CA ALA A 368 -27.49 16.12 -14.66
C ALA A 368 -26.75 15.83 -15.99
N PRO A 369 -25.50 16.31 -16.18
CA PRO A 369 -24.78 16.11 -17.42
C PRO A 369 -24.30 14.67 -17.61
N ALA A 370 -24.34 14.17 -18.85
CA ALA A 370 -23.86 12.81 -19.16
C ALA A 370 -22.35 12.60 -18.91
N HIS A 371 -21.56 13.68 -18.90
CA HIS A 371 -20.12 13.71 -18.71
C HIS A 371 -19.72 14.81 -17.72
N ASN A 372 -18.47 14.80 -17.26
CA ASN A 372 -17.95 15.86 -16.40
C ASN A 372 -18.11 17.23 -17.08
N LEU A 373 -18.73 18.16 -16.38
CA LEU A 373 -18.97 19.52 -16.86
C LEU A 373 -18.40 20.51 -15.85
N GLN A 374 -17.61 21.46 -16.35
CA GLN A 374 -17.09 22.57 -15.57
C GLN A 374 -17.56 23.88 -16.19
N ARG A 375 -18.04 24.79 -15.35
CA ARG A 375 -18.48 26.11 -15.81
C ARG A 375 -18.41 27.15 -14.70
N ARG A 376 -18.47 28.41 -15.11
CA ARG A 376 -18.62 29.56 -14.21
C ARG A 376 -20.09 29.91 -14.11
N GLU A 377 -20.53 30.25 -12.91
CA GLU A 377 -21.89 30.67 -12.59
C GLU A 377 -21.90 31.79 -11.57
N TRP A 378 -23.03 32.50 -11.48
CA TRP A 378 -23.32 33.39 -10.37
C TRP A 378 -24.32 32.71 -9.46
N HIS A 379 -23.97 32.60 -8.18
CA HIS A 379 -24.84 32.06 -7.16
C HIS A 379 -25.31 33.18 -6.23
N ARG A 380 -26.42 32.94 -5.56
CA ARG A 380 -27.02 33.84 -4.58
C ARG A 380 -27.04 33.16 -3.22
N ARG A 381 -26.43 33.80 -2.21
CA ARG A 381 -26.49 33.35 -0.81
C ARG A 381 -27.90 33.54 -0.26
N LYS A 382 -28.20 32.92 0.88
CA LYS A 382 -29.47 33.13 1.61
C LYS A 382 -29.71 34.60 1.97
N SER A 383 -28.65 35.37 2.21
CA SER A 383 -28.69 36.83 2.46
C SER A 383 -29.13 37.65 1.25
N GLY A 384 -29.10 37.08 0.05
CA GLY A 384 -29.31 37.78 -1.22
C GLY A 384 -28.02 38.25 -1.91
N GLU A 385 -26.86 38.11 -1.25
CA GLU A 385 -25.55 38.44 -1.82
C GLU A 385 -25.24 37.56 -3.03
N LEU A 386 -24.77 38.18 -4.11
CA LEU A 386 -24.35 37.50 -5.33
C LEU A 386 -22.84 37.27 -5.32
N PHE A 387 -22.42 36.06 -5.66
CA PHE A 387 -21.01 35.69 -5.71
C PHE A 387 -20.71 34.78 -6.90
N PRO A 388 -19.53 34.93 -7.54
CA PRO A 388 -19.11 34.08 -8.63
C PRO A 388 -18.65 32.70 -8.11
N VAL A 389 -19.09 31.65 -8.78
CA VAL A 389 -18.80 30.26 -8.45
C VAL A 389 -18.18 29.55 -9.64
N TRP A 390 -17.10 28.83 -9.40
CA TRP A 390 -16.62 27.78 -10.29
C TRP A 390 -17.27 26.46 -9.88
N ILE A 391 -18.13 25.91 -10.74
CA ILE A 391 -18.85 24.66 -10.47
C ILE A 391 -18.30 23.52 -11.30
N THR A 392 -18.08 22.36 -10.66
CA THR A 392 -17.78 21.10 -11.33
C THR A 392 -18.89 20.09 -11.05
N LEU A 393 -19.46 19.53 -12.11
CA LEU A 393 -20.50 18.51 -12.11
C LEU A 393 -19.90 17.19 -12.58
N SER A 394 -19.94 16.16 -11.73
CA SER A 394 -19.37 14.84 -12.03
C SER A 394 -20.40 13.73 -11.84
N PRO A 395 -20.83 13.02 -12.90
CA PRO A 395 -21.71 11.86 -12.77
C PRO A 395 -20.97 10.65 -12.17
N VAL A 396 -21.61 9.98 -11.21
CA VAL A 396 -21.14 8.73 -10.60
C VAL A 396 -21.93 7.56 -11.19
N ARG A 397 -21.22 6.58 -11.75
CA ARG A 397 -21.84 5.44 -12.44
C ARG A 397 -21.70 4.13 -11.66
N ASP A 398 -22.71 3.26 -11.76
CA ASP A 398 -22.67 1.89 -11.26
C ASP A 398 -21.79 0.97 -12.15
N HIS A 399 -21.67 -0.29 -11.76
CA HIS A 399 -20.96 -1.32 -12.53
C HIS A 399 -21.58 -1.62 -13.91
N HIS A 400 -22.80 -1.14 -14.17
CA HIS A 400 -23.50 -1.25 -15.46
C HIS A 400 -23.45 0.05 -16.28
N ALA A 401 -22.56 0.99 -15.90
CA ALA A 401 -22.40 2.29 -16.53
C ALA A 401 -23.63 3.20 -16.48
N ARG A 402 -24.59 2.93 -15.56
CA ARG A 402 -25.75 3.80 -15.32
C ARG A 402 -25.40 4.86 -14.28
N ILE A 403 -25.81 6.09 -14.51
CA ILE A 403 -25.62 7.18 -13.55
C ILE A 403 -26.52 6.92 -12.34
N THR A 404 -25.94 7.00 -11.14
CA THR A 404 -26.64 6.80 -9.87
C THR A 404 -26.69 8.08 -9.04
N HIS A 405 -25.65 8.92 -9.14
CA HIS A 405 -25.52 10.14 -8.36
C HIS A 405 -24.77 11.20 -9.16
N TYR A 406 -24.90 12.46 -8.76
CA TYR A 406 -23.99 13.52 -9.18
C TYR A 406 -23.26 14.11 -7.99
N VAL A 407 -21.97 14.38 -8.18
CA VAL A 407 -21.15 15.14 -7.23
C VAL A 407 -20.92 16.53 -7.81
N LEU A 408 -21.34 17.55 -7.06
CA LEU A 408 -21.17 18.95 -7.40
C LEU A 408 -20.13 19.55 -6.47
N THR A 409 -19.08 20.16 -7.01
CA THR A 409 -18.17 21.02 -6.24
C THR A 409 -18.40 22.48 -6.61
N LEU A 410 -18.43 23.35 -5.61
CA LEU A 410 -18.71 24.77 -5.69
C LEU A 410 -17.57 25.53 -5.03
N THR A 411 -16.77 26.22 -5.83
CA THR A 411 -15.68 27.06 -5.33
C THR A 411 -16.07 28.53 -5.50
N ASP A 412 -16.14 29.25 -4.39
CA ASP A 412 -16.29 30.71 -4.43
C ASP A 412 -14.98 31.31 -4.98
N ILE A 413 -15.09 32.02 -6.11
CA ILE A 413 -13.93 32.62 -6.80
C ILE A 413 -13.88 34.13 -6.64
N THR A 414 -14.58 34.69 -5.64
CA THR A 414 -14.60 36.14 -5.37
C THR A 414 -13.19 36.70 -5.19
N ASP A 415 -12.39 36.11 -4.30
CA ASP A 415 -11.03 36.57 -4.00
C ASP A 415 -10.11 36.47 -5.23
N LEU A 416 -10.22 35.37 -5.98
CA LEU A 416 -9.46 35.16 -7.21
C LEU A 416 -9.75 36.26 -8.23
N ARG A 417 -11.03 36.61 -8.41
CA ARG A 417 -11.41 37.69 -9.32
C ARG A 417 -10.92 39.06 -8.86
N GLN A 418 -10.99 39.35 -7.56
CA GLN A 418 -10.49 40.62 -7.02
C GLN A 418 -8.99 40.76 -7.24
N GLN A 419 -8.22 39.68 -7.05
CA GLN A 419 -6.77 39.67 -7.30
C GLN A 419 -6.44 39.84 -8.79
N GLU A 420 -7.15 39.13 -9.67
CA GLU A 420 -6.97 39.26 -11.12
C GLU A 420 -7.26 40.70 -11.59
N GLU A 421 -8.32 41.31 -11.07
CA GLU A 421 -8.71 42.68 -11.42
C GLU A 421 -7.71 43.72 -10.89
N GLN A 422 -7.30 43.59 -9.62
CA GLN A 422 -6.24 44.44 -9.06
C GLN A 422 -4.94 44.34 -9.85
N ARG A 423 -4.56 43.12 -10.30
CA ARG A 423 -3.37 42.92 -11.13
C ARG A 423 -3.51 43.64 -12.46
N ARG A 424 -4.66 43.52 -13.13
CA ARG A 424 -4.94 44.24 -14.39
C ARG A 424 -4.87 45.75 -14.22
N GLN A 425 -5.45 46.29 -13.15
CA GLN A 425 -5.42 47.73 -12.85
C GLN A 425 -4.00 48.22 -12.60
N MET A 426 -3.20 47.47 -11.84
CA MET A 426 -1.78 47.79 -11.61
C MET A 426 -0.97 47.73 -12.91
N GLU A 427 -1.18 46.71 -13.75
CA GLU A 427 -0.52 46.60 -15.06
C GLU A 427 -0.88 47.78 -15.97
N GLN A 428 -2.15 48.22 -15.95
CA GLN A 428 -2.62 49.35 -16.76
C GLN A 428 -2.05 50.69 -16.26
N ALA A 429 -2.09 50.94 -14.95
CA ALA A 429 -1.48 52.13 -14.34
C ALA A 429 0.04 52.19 -14.60
N HIS A 430 0.72 51.05 -14.54
CA HIS A 430 2.16 50.97 -14.86
C HIS A 430 2.44 51.31 -16.32
N ARG A 431 1.63 50.80 -17.26
CA ARG A 431 1.75 51.15 -18.69
C ARG A 431 1.53 52.64 -18.93
N GLU A 432 0.51 53.24 -18.32
CA GLU A 432 0.21 54.66 -18.45
C GLU A 432 1.36 55.53 -17.90
N ALA A 433 1.92 55.17 -16.75
CA ALA A 433 3.08 55.85 -16.17
C ALA A 433 4.32 55.77 -17.07
N LEU A 434 4.61 54.60 -17.66
CA LEU A 434 5.72 54.42 -18.60
C LEU A 434 5.54 55.29 -19.85
N VAL A 435 4.32 55.32 -20.40
CA VAL A 435 3.99 56.18 -21.55
C VAL A 435 4.23 57.65 -21.19
N GLN A 436 3.76 58.12 -20.02
CA GLN A 436 4.00 59.50 -19.58
C GLN A 436 5.49 59.81 -19.38
N GLU A 437 6.26 58.91 -18.77
CA GLU A 437 7.70 59.10 -18.57
C GLU A 437 8.45 59.20 -19.91
N VAL A 438 8.14 58.31 -20.86
CA VAL A 438 8.72 58.32 -22.21
C VAL A 438 8.39 59.65 -22.91
N HIS A 439 7.13 60.12 -22.83
CA HIS A 439 6.76 61.41 -23.39
C HIS A 439 7.53 62.57 -22.74
N HIS A 440 7.69 62.57 -21.41
CA HIS A 440 8.47 63.58 -20.69
C HIS A 440 9.95 63.56 -21.10
N ARG A 441 10.58 62.39 -21.20
CA ARG A 441 11.99 62.25 -21.61
C ARG A 441 12.22 62.67 -23.05
N ILE A 442 11.34 62.28 -23.98
CA ILE A 442 11.40 62.70 -25.38
C ILE A 442 11.33 64.24 -25.44
N LYS A 443 10.36 64.84 -24.75
CA LYS A 443 10.23 66.31 -24.71
C LYS A 443 11.49 67.00 -24.15
N ASN A 444 12.04 66.50 -23.05
CA ASN A 444 13.27 67.05 -22.46
C ASN A 444 14.48 66.91 -23.39
N ASN A 445 14.66 65.76 -24.04
CA ASN A 445 15.75 65.53 -25.00
C ASN A 445 15.59 66.44 -26.24
N LEU A 446 14.37 66.56 -26.78
CA LEU A 446 14.09 67.47 -27.89
C LEU A 446 14.36 68.92 -27.51
N GLN A 447 13.99 69.35 -26.31
CA GLN A 447 14.34 70.68 -25.79
C GLN A 447 15.86 70.87 -25.68
N GLY A 448 16.61 69.86 -25.23
CA GLY A 448 18.07 69.88 -25.20
C GLY A 448 18.69 70.04 -26.60
N VAL A 449 18.23 69.24 -27.56
CA VAL A 449 18.68 69.31 -28.97
C VAL A 449 18.33 70.68 -29.57
N MET A 450 17.12 71.19 -29.34
CA MET A 450 16.72 72.52 -29.78
C MET A 450 17.59 73.62 -29.15
N GLY A 451 17.95 73.50 -27.87
CA GLY A 451 18.85 74.42 -27.19
C GLY A 451 20.25 74.44 -27.82
N MET A 452 20.80 73.26 -28.15
CA MET A 452 22.08 73.15 -28.86
C MET A 452 22.00 73.74 -30.28
N LEU A 453 20.93 73.45 -31.02
CA LEU A 453 20.69 74.00 -32.36
C LEU A 453 20.61 75.53 -32.34
N ARG A 454 19.90 76.13 -31.39
CA ARG A 454 19.85 77.59 -31.20
C ARG A 454 21.22 78.19 -30.85
N THR A 455 22.04 77.47 -30.09
CA THR A 455 23.40 77.93 -29.75
C THR A 455 24.33 77.87 -30.96
N LEU A 456 24.20 76.83 -31.80
CA LEU A 456 24.92 76.70 -33.07
C LEU A 456 24.51 77.80 -34.06
N ASP A 457 23.23 78.11 -34.11
CA ASP A 457 22.67 79.18 -34.92
C ASP A 457 23.29 80.54 -34.57
N GLN A 458 23.38 80.87 -33.26
CA GLN A 458 24.04 82.09 -32.79
C GLN A 458 25.53 82.15 -33.15
N LYS A 459 26.24 81.02 -33.15
CA LYS A 459 27.68 80.95 -33.48
C LYS A 459 27.96 80.96 -34.99
N HIS A 460 27.03 80.52 -35.83
CA HIS A 460 27.21 80.38 -37.27
C HIS A 460 26.03 80.94 -38.07
N PRO A 461 25.97 82.27 -38.29
CA PRO A 461 24.83 82.94 -38.94
C PRO A 461 24.51 82.46 -40.37
N ARG A 462 25.48 81.83 -41.05
CA ARG A 462 25.30 81.25 -42.39
C ARG A 462 24.40 80.00 -42.42
N LEU A 463 24.13 79.37 -41.26
CA LEU A 463 23.33 78.15 -41.12
C LEU A 463 21.90 78.40 -40.59
N HIS A 464 21.49 79.67 -40.49
CA HIS A 464 20.21 80.08 -39.89
C HIS A 464 18.97 79.48 -40.57
N GLY A 465 18.95 79.49 -41.92
CA GLY A 465 17.84 78.91 -42.69
C GLY A 465 17.64 77.41 -42.43
N PRO A 466 18.69 76.57 -42.62
CA PRO A 466 18.62 75.13 -42.35
C PRO A 466 18.24 74.79 -40.90
N ILE A 467 18.80 75.51 -39.91
CA ILE A 467 18.56 75.21 -38.49
C ILE A 467 17.11 75.52 -38.09
N ASN A 468 16.54 76.65 -38.52
CA ASN A 468 15.14 76.99 -38.22
C ASN A 468 14.14 76.04 -38.90
N GLN A 469 14.47 75.49 -40.07
CA GLN A 469 13.65 74.47 -40.72
C GLN A 469 13.57 73.19 -39.89
N VAL A 470 14.70 72.72 -39.34
CA VAL A 470 14.74 71.52 -38.48
C VAL A 470 14.03 71.74 -37.14
N ILE A 471 14.20 72.92 -36.53
CA ILE A 471 13.48 73.28 -35.29
C ILE A 471 11.96 73.32 -35.53
N GLY A 472 11.51 73.83 -36.69
CA GLY A 472 10.10 73.86 -37.05
C GLY A 472 9.46 72.48 -37.21
N GLN A 473 10.19 71.51 -37.79
CA GLN A 473 9.73 70.13 -37.97
C GLN A 473 9.65 69.32 -36.68
N VAL A 474 10.44 69.68 -35.65
CA VAL A 474 10.40 69.02 -34.34
C VAL A 474 9.22 69.51 -33.48
N HIS A 475 8.64 70.67 -33.83
CA HIS A 475 7.49 71.27 -33.13
C HIS A 475 6.12 70.81 -33.68
N SER A 476 6.08 70.29 -34.91
CA SER A 476 4.90 69.65 -35.52
C SER A 476 4.82 68.18 -35.13
#